data_AF-A0A6A7ADB0-F1
#
_entry.id   AF-A0A6A7ADB0-F1
#
_cell.length_a   1.000
_cell.length_b   1.000
_cell.length_c   1.000
_cell.angle_alpha   90.00
_cell.angle_beta   90.00
_cell.angle_gamma   90.00
#
_symmetry.space_group_name_H-M   'P 1'
#
loop_
_entity.id
_entity.type
_entity.pdbx_description
1 polymer ?
#
loop_
_entity_poly.entity_id
_entity_poly.type
_entity_poly.pdbx_seq_one_letter_code
_entity_poly.pdbx_strand_id
1 'polypeptide(L)'
;MAPIDNAIAAIELLEPGEQFSYREVARRFNVSNTTLTRRHKGRQSTREAKNDTQLALHPQQEEELVRYINDLTKMALPPTKAMIQNFASQIALEPVSES
;
A
#
# COMPACT_ATOMS: atom_id res chain seq x y z
N MET A 1 -10.81 -11.44 -4.55
CA MET A 1 -10.75 -10.73 -3.25
C MET A 1 -10.23 -11.69 -2.19
N ALA A 2 -9.41 -11.21 -1.24
CA ALA A 2 -8.91 -12.08 -0.19
C ALA A 2 -10.06 -12.48 0.77
N PRO A 3 -10.00 -13.68 1.41
CA PRO A 3 -11.06 -14.14 2.32
C PRO A 3 -11.38 -13.16 3.45
N ILE A 4 -10.37 -12.41 3.89
CA ILE A 4 -10.48 -11.38 4.92
C ILE A 4 -11.19 -10.11 4.44
N ASP A 5 -11.10 -9.76 3.15
CA ASP A 5 -11.83 -8.60 2.58
C ASP A 5 -13.32 -8.94 2.48
N ASN A 6 -13.63 -10.18 2.07
CA ASN A 6 -15.01 -10.68 2.02
C ASN A 6 -15.65 -10.72 3.43
N ALA A 7 -14.88 -11.09 4.45
CA ALA A 7 -15.33 -11.10 5.83
C ALA A 7 -15.62 -9.69 6.38
N ILE A 8 -14.85 -8.68 5.95
CA ILE A 8 -15.08 -7.28 6.30
C ILE A 8 -16.33 -6.75 5.59
N ALA A 9 -16.46 -6.99 4.29
CA ALA A 9 -17.65 -6.60 3.52
C ALA A 9 -18.94 -7.21 4.12
N ALA A 10 -18.89 -8.46 4.58
CA ALA A 10 -20.02 -9.10 5.24
C ALA A 10 -20.42 -8.43 6.58
N ILE A 11 -19.47 -7.80 7.28
CA ILE A 11 -19.75 -7.03 8.50
C ILE A 11 -20.31 -5.64 8.13
N GLU A 12 -19.76 -5.00 7.10
CA GLU A 12 -20.19 -3.67 6.64
C GLU A 12 -21.58 -3.66 5.98
N LEU A 13 -22.03 -4.82 5.47
CA LEU A 13 -23.39 -5.01 4.92
C LEU A 13 -24.47 -5.19 6.00
N LEU A 14 -24.11 -5.40 7.26
CA LEU A 14 -25.09 -5.51 8.35
C LEU A 14 -25.69 -4.15 8.68
N GLU A 15 -26.92 -4.14 9.20
CA GLU A 15 -27.54 -2.88 9.58
C GLU A 15 -26.76 -2.19 10.72
N PRO A 16 -26.61 -0.86 10.70
CA PRO A 16 -25.95 -0.14 11.78
C PRO A 16 -26.65 -0.41 13.12
N GLY A 17 -26.00 -1.19 14.00
CA GLY A 17 -26.55 -1.57 15.31
C GLY A 17 -26.95 -3.04 15.44
N GLU A 18 -26.92 -3.81 14.35
CA GLU A 18 -27.13 -5.25 14.39
C GLU A 18 -25.98 -5.95 15.13
N GLN A 19 -26.33 -6.81 16.08
CA GLN A 19 -25.34 -7.53 16.89
C GLN A 19 -24.77 -8.69 16.07
N PHE A 20 -23.45 -8.71 15.91
CA PHE A 20 -22.75 -9.80 15.24
C PHE A 20 -21.57 -10.31 16.05
N SER A 21 -21.24 -11.59 15.86
CA SER A 21 -20.07 -12.21 16.48
C SER A 21 -18.92 -12.32 15.47
N TYR A 22 -17.77 -11.70 15.79
CA TYR A 22 -16.55 -11.86 15.00
C TYR A 22 -16.10 -13.32 14.88
N ARG A 23 -16.48 -14.21 15.81
CA ARG A 23 -16.12 -15.64 15.74
C ARG A 23 -16.89 -16.36 14.65
N GLU A 24 -18.16 -16.02 14.47
CA GLU A 24 -19.03 -16.66 13.48
C GLU A 24 -18.64 -16.24 12.07
N VAL A 25 -18.41 -14.93 11.87
CA VAL A 25 -17.92 -14.39 10.61
C VAL A 25 -16.54 -14.99 10.28
N ALA A 26 -15.60 -15.00 11.23
CA ALA A 26 -14.29 -15.60 11.04
C ALA A 26 -14.36 -17.08 10.62
N ARG A 27 -15.25 -17.87 11.25
CA ARG A 27 -15.47 -19.28 10.89
C ARG A 27 -16.07 -19.41 9.48
N ARG A 28 -17.04 -18.59 9.12
CA ARG A 28 -17.70 -18.61 7.80
C ARG A 28 -16.73 -18.37 6.65
N PHE A 29 -15.77 -17.47 6.85
CA PHE A 29 -14.78 -17.10 5.83
C PHE A 29 -13.42 -17.80 6.00
N ASN A 30 -13.29 -18.72 6.97
CA ASN A 30 -12.06 -19.42 7.32
C ASN A 30 -10.87 -18.47 7.57
N VAL A 31 -11.11 -17.38 8.31
CA VAL A 31 -10.11 -16.36 8.69
C VAL A 31 -9.87 -16.41 10.19
N SER A 32 -8.66 -16.09 10.64
CA SER A 32 -8.40 -15.93 12.08
C SER A 32 -9.23 -14.77 12.66
N ASN A 33 -9.92 -15.05 13.77
CA ASN A 33 -10.72 -14.07 14.51
C ASN A 33 -9.89 -12.84 14.95
N THR A 34 -8.64 -13.05 15.37
CA THR A 34 -7.76 -11.97 15.82
C THR A 34 -7.37 -11.06 14.65
N THR A 35 -7.13 -11.63 13.48
CA THR A 35 -6.81 -10.90 12.24
C THR A 35 -8.02 -10.10 11.75
N LEU A 36 -9.20 -10.73 11.71
CA LEU A 36 -10.44 -10.06 11.30
C LEU A 36 -10.76 -8.86 12.22
N THR A 37 -10.67 -9.06 13.54
CA THR A 37 -10.96 -8.00 14.51
C THR A 37 -9.98 -6.83 14.40
N ARG A 38 -8.68 -7.11 14.24
CA ARG A 38 -7.66 -6.06 14.08
C ARG A 38 -7.88 -5.25 12.81
N ARG A 39 -8.22 -5.92 11.71
CA ARG A 39 -8.41 -5.25 10.42
C ARG A 39 -9.70 -4.43 10.36
N HIS A 40 -10.82 -4.96 10.85
CA HIS A 40 -12.08 -4.22 10.92
C HIS A 40 -11.99 -2.98 11.84
N LYS A 41 -11.26 -3.07 12.96
CA LYS A 41 -11.03 -1.92 13.87
C LYS A 41 -9.98 -0.92 13.37
N GLY A 42 -9.49 -1.05 12.13
CA GLY A 42 -8.48 -0.17 11.55
C GLY A 42 -7.10 -0.24 12.23
N ARG A 43 -6.84 -1.24 13.08
CA ARG A 43 -5.54 -1.38 13.78
C ARG A 43 -4.41 -1.89 12.87
N GLN A 44 -4.76 -2.38 11.69
CA GLN A 44 -3.82 -2.87 10.71
C GLN A 44 -4.15 -2.20 9.38
N SER A 45 -3.28 -1.30 8.93
CA SER A 45 -3.33 -0.71 7.60
C SER A 45 -3.28 -1.82 6.54
N THR A 46 -3.93 -1.57 5.39
CA THR A 46 -3.84 -2.46 4.23
C THR A 46 -2.38 -2.60 3.79
N ARG A 47 -2.04 -3.66 3.05
CA ARG A 47 -0.67 -3.80 2.50
C ARG A 47 -0.33 -2.60 1.61
N GLU A 48 -1.28 -2.12 0.82
CA GLU A 48 -1.16 -0.92 0.00
C GLU A 48 -0.86 0.30 0.85
N ALA A 49 -1.68 0.61 1.85
CA ALA A 49 -1.42 1.76 2.73
C ALA A 49 -0.10 1.65 3.50
N LYS A 50 0.32 0.43 3.87
CA LYS A 50 1.66 0.20 4.43
C LYS A 50 2.77 0.43 3.43
N ASN A 51 2.62 -0.04 2.19
CA ASN A 51 3.60 0.19 1.14
C ASN A 51 3.69 1.69 0.86
N ASP A 52 2.57 2.39 0.72
CA ASP A 52 2.51 3.84 0.52
C ASP A 52 3.18 4.61 1.67
N THR A 53 3.06 4.14 2.91
CA THR A 53 3.72 4.75 4.07
C THR A 53 5.21 4.38 4.17
N GLN A 54 5.63 3.26 3.58
CA GLN A 54 7.02 2.76 3.64
C GLN A 54 7.88 3.24 2.46
N LEU A 55 7.26 3.63 1.34
CA LEU A 55 7.96 4.15 0.19
C LEU A 55 8.56 5.53 0.52
N ALA A 56 9.84 5.70 0.20
CA ALA A 56 10.52 7.00 0.35
C ALA A 56 9.99 8.06 -0.64
N LEU A 57 9.30 7.61 -1.69
CA LEU A 57 8.70 8.46 -2.70
C LEU A 57 7.18 8.36 -2.60
N HIS A 58 6.52 9.52 -2.59
CA HIS A 58 5.08 9.63 -2.76
C HIS A 58 4.70 9.24 -4.20
N PRO A 59 3.50 8.69 -4.47
CA PRO A 59 3.09 8.29 -5.82
C PRO A 59 3.29 9.37 -6.90
N GLN A 60 3.07 10.63 -6.55
CA GLN A 60 3.33 11.77 -7.44
C GLN A 60 4.82 11.91 -7.79
N GLN A 61 5.72 11.72 -6.83
CA GLN A 61 7.17 11.77 -7.04
C GLN A 61 7.64 10.57 -7.88
N GLU A 62 7.04 9.39 -7.70
CA GLU A 62 7.32 8.22 -8.56
C GLU A 62 6.95 8.49 -10.02
N GLU A 63 5.81 9.14 -10.29
CA GLU A 63 5.44 9.55 -11.65
C GLU A 63 6.46 10.51 -12.27
N GLU A 64 7.00 11.45 -11.47
CA GLU A 64 8.07 12.35 -11.93
C GLU A 64 9.36 11.61 -12.25
N LEU A 65 9.75 10.65 -11.41
CA LEU A 65 10.94 9.82 -11.63
C LEU A 65 10.79 8.97 -12.91
N VAL A 66 9.62 8.38 -13.14
CA VAL A 66 9.31 7.63 -14.37
C VAL A 66 9.39 8.55 -15.60
N ARG A 67 8.84 9.76 -15.50
CA ARG A 67 8.94 10.76 -16.57
C ARG A 67 10.38 11.12 -16.89
N TYR A 68 11.20 11.35 -15.85
CA TYR A 68 12.63 11.61 -16.00
C TYR A 68 13.37 10.46 -16.70
N ILE A 69 13.14 9.21 -16.30
CA ILE A 69 13.75 8.02 -16.93
C ILE A 69 13.34 7.90 -18.41
N ASN A 70 12.07 8.16 -18.72
CA ASN A 70 11.58 8.16 -20.09
C ASN A 70 12.25 9.24 -20.94
N ASP A 71 12.45 10.43 -20.38
CA ASP A 71 13.10 11.54 -21.09
C ASP A 71 14.59 11.27 -21.33
N LEU A 72 15.30 10.66 -20.37
CA LEU A 72 16.67 10.16 -20.58
C LEU A 72 16.73 9.18 -21.76
N THR A 73 15.80 8.23 -21.80
CA THR A 73 15.73 7.23 -22.86
C THR A 73 15.46 7.87 -24.23
N LYS A 74 14.57 8.87 -24.30
CA LYS A 74 14.32 9.64 -25.54
C LYS A 74 15.55 10.42 -26.00
N MET A 75 16.37 10.90 -25.07
CA MET A 75 17.63 11.59 -25.35
C MET A 75 18.78 10.63 -25.70
N ALA A 76 18.50 9.32 -25.86
CA ALA A 76 19.51 8.28 -26.06
C ALA A 76 20.56 8.24 -24.93
N LEU A 77 20.20 8.71 -23.73
CA LEU A 77 21.02 8.65 -22.54
C LEU A 77 20.55 7.45 -21.70
N PRO A 78 21.37 6.39 -21.56
CA PRO A 78 20.98 5.25 -20.75
C PRO A 78 20.85 5.69 -19.27
N PRO A 79 19.72 5.44 -18.61
CA PRO A 79 19.54 5.79 -17.22
C PRO A 79 20.48 4.94 -16.35
N THR A 80 21.35 5.60 -15.59
CA THR A 80 22.25 4.94 -14.64
C THR A 80 21.67 4.98 -13.22
N LYS A 81 22.07 4.02 -12.36
CA LYS A 81 21.66 3.97 -10.95
C LYS A 81 21.93 5.31 -10.24
N ALA A 82 23.10 5.92 -10.47
CA ALA A 82 23.47 7.19 -9.88
C ALA A 82 22.56 8.36 -10.32
N MET A 83 22.19 8.43 -11.60
CA MET A 83 21.27 9.46 -12.10
C MET A 83 19.88 9.33 -11.47
N ILE A 84 19.37 8.10 -11.39
CA ILE A 84 18.07 7.80 -10.76
C ILE A 84 18.10 8.15 -9.28
N GLN A 85 19.16 7.77 -8.54
CA GLN A 85 19.30 8.07 -7.11
C GLN A 85 19.42 9.58 -6.84
N ASN A 86 20.20 10.30 -7.64
CA ASN A 86 20.37 11.74 -7.50
C ASN A 86 19.03 12.46 -7.73
N PHE A 87 18.32 12.08 -8.79
CA PHE A 87 17.01 12.68 -9.10
C PHE A 87 15.96 12.30 -8.04
N ALA A 88 15.91 11.03 -7.62
CA ALA A 88 15.01 10.56 -6.57
C ALA A 88 15.27 11.28 -5.23
N SER A 89 16.53 11.53 -4.86
CA SER A 89 16.86 12.27 -3.64
C SER A 89 16.48 13.76 -3.74
N GLN A 90 16.57 14.34 -4.94
CA GLN A 90 16.12 15.72 -5.17
C GLN A 90 14.61 15.87 -5.00
N ILE A 91 13.82 14.96 -5.58
CA ILE A 91 12.36 15.02 -5.49
C ILE A 91 11.86 14.64 -4.10
N ALA A 92 12.52 13.70 -3.41
CA ALA A 92 12.18 13.26 -2.05
C ALA A 92 12.54 14.29 -0.97
N LEU A 93 13.44 15.24 -1.27
CA LEU A 93 14.08 16.15 -0.30
C LEU A 93 14.86 15.41 0.82
N GLU A 94 15.08 14.11 0.67
CA GLU A 94 15.78 13.23 1.60
C GLU A 94 16.69 12.27 0.83
N PRO A 95 17.79 11.79 1.42
CA PRO A 95 18.67 10.83 0.76
C PRO A 95 17.93 9.50 0.56
N VAL A 96 17.80 9.05 -0.69
CA VAL A 96 17.26 7.73 -1.00
C VAL A 96 18.38 6.69 -0.82
N SER A 97 18.04 5.55 -0.21
CA SER A 97 18.98 4.51 0.26
C SER A 97 20.18 4.22 -0.66
N GLU A 98 21.36 4.08 -0.05
CA GLU A 98 22.65 3.87 -0.73
C GLU A 98 22.92 2.42 -1.17
N SER A 99 22.00 1.48 -0.91
CA SER A 99 22.22 0.03 -1.14
C SER A 99 22.16 -0.37 -2.62
#